data_AF-A0A7C3Q6X7-F1
#
_entry.id   AF-A0A7C3Q6X7-F1
#
_cell.length_a   1.000
_cell.length_b   1.000
_cell.length_c   1.000
_cell.angle_alpha   90.00
_cell.angle_beta   90.00
_cell.angle_gamma   90.00
#
_symmetry.space_group_name_H-M   'P 1'
#
loop_
_entity.id
_entity.type
_entity.pdbx_description
1 polymer ?
#
loop_
_entity_poly.entity_id
_entity_poly.type
_entity_poly.pdbx_seq_one_letter_code
_entity_poly.pdbx_strand_id
1 'polypeptide(L)'
;MQLLEYYQNQLPNSDFFVPRKSHLPTEGDINLYGVRGAGKTSLILDYLSQAIQEQVLYIDLEDPNLIFNTLDTLTLQHYIDKHSIHILVLDHYEEGMLTTFPNVIQLILVTRIPMNDKNFLAVELFPLDYEEFLAFENTSAQNRGFNHFLRSGTLPLLARSQKNSQHAMKTFFQSSFDIQEQKLLLLLAQHHTKHLTTHQIYTFAKEKFKVSKDWLYKTIKRFTEEKLILFIDDRYQKSGKKMLLFDFAFAKYLTLGQPFILQFDTMIALALMKHHIGVQTLGIHGYITEEDELIIPAPFESEESLWVKSQNKFSLYKKYGIKKVTIITVANAYEYTIEKLHFEALPFDEWSVINDEEE
;
A
#
# COMPACT_ATOMS: atom_id res chain seq x y z
N MET A 1 4.00 25.00 27.19
CA MET A 1 3.29 24.28 28.27
C MET A 1 1.81 24.10 27.97
N GLN A 2 1.02 25.16 27.74
CA GLN A 2 -0.42 25.04 27.46
C GLN A 2 -0.75 24.14 26.26
N LEU A 3 0.07 24.15 25.19
CA LEU A 3 -0.15 23.31 24.01
C LEU A 3 0.04 21.82 24.27
N LEU A 4 1.11 21.43 24.98
CA LEU A 4 1.37 20.02 25.31
C LEU A 4 0.33 19.48 26.30
N GLU A 5 -0.11 20.31 27.24
CA GLU A 5 -1.21 20.00 28.15
C GLU A 5 -2.55 19.86 27.40
N TYR A 6 -2.78 20.67 26.37
CA TYR A 6 -3.92 20.50 25.47
C TYR A 6 -3.87 19.14 24.76
N TYR A 7 -2.73 18.75 24.19
CA TYR A 7 -2.58 17.47 23.52
C TYR A 7 -2.77 16.26 24.44
N GLN A 8 -2.19 16.29 25.64
CA GLN A 8 -2.36 15.20 26.61
C GLN A 8 -3.84 15.00 27.01
N ASN A 9 -4.59 16.10 27.15
CA ASN A 9 -5.99 16.04 27.56
C ASN A 9 -6.97 15.74 26.41
N GLN A 10 -6.51 15.70 25.16
CA GLN A 10 -7.33 15.50 23.97
C GLN A 10 -6.79 14.38 23.08
N LEU A 11 -6.59 13.20 23.67
CA LEU A 11 -6.25 12.02 22.88
C LEU A 11 -7.38 11.75 21.86
N PRO A 12 -7.08 11.68 20.54
CA PRO A 12 -8.10 11.35 19.55
C PRO A 12 -8.70 9.96 19.82
N ASN A 13 -10.00 9.81 19.58
CA ASN A 13 -10.66 8.50 19.66
C ASN A 13 -10.96 7.95 18.27
N SER A 14 -10.82 6.64 18.12
CA SER A 14 -11.18 5.90 16.91
C SER A 14 -12.41 5.05 17.20
N ASP A 15 -13.60 5.60 16.97
CA ASP A 15 -14.88 4.93 17.29
C ASP A 15 -15.09 3.61 16.50
N PHE A 16 -14.26 3.35 15.50
CA PHE A 16 -14.41 2.18 14.65
C PHE A 16 -13.07 1.60 14.16
N PHE A 17 -12.27 1.09 15.08
CA PHE A 17 -11.11 0.28 14.70
C PHE A 17 -11.52 -1.10 14.16
N VAL A 18 -10.73 -1.64 13.22
CA VAL A 18 -10.77 -3.05 12.82
C VAL A 18 -9.35 -3.57 12.94
N PRO A 19 -9.14 -4.72 13.61
CA PRO A 19 -7.82 -5.34 13.70
C PRO A 19 -7.12 -5.46 12.36
N ARG A 20 -5.82 -5.19 12.36
CA ARG A 20 -4.91 -5.37 11.23
C ARG A 20 -4.02 -6.58 11.49
N LYS A 21 -3.53 -7.22 10.43
CA LYS A 21 -2.51 -8.30 10.54
C LYS A 21 -1.17 -7.75 11.03
N SER A 22 -0.87 -6.48 10.68
CA SER A 22 0.31 -5.78 11.17
C SER A 22 0.15 -5.44 12.65
N HIS A 23 1.06 -5.97 13.48
CA HIS A 23 1.13 -5.69 14.92
C HIS A 23 2.30 -4.78 15.24
N LEU A 24 2.08 -3.83 16.15
CA LEU A 24 3.14 -2.96 16.66
C LEU A 24 3.92 -3.69 17.76
N PRO A 25 5.26 -3.64 17.76
CA PRO A 25 6.06 -4.11 18.87
C PRO A 25 5.65 -3.44 20.19
N THR A 26 5.69 -4.18 21.30
CA THR A 26 5.36 -3.64 22.63
C THR A 26 6.51 -2.86 23.26
N GLU A 27 7.73 -3.03 22.75
CA GLU A 27 8.96 -2.45 23.27
C GLU A 27 9.79 -1.85 22.15
N GLY A 28 10.65 -0.89 22.51
CA GLY A 28 11.52 -0.19 21.58
C GLY A 28 10.81 0.95 20.84
N ASP A 29 11.63 1.82 20.24
CA ASP A 29 11.14 2.92 19.43
C ASP A 29 10.67 2.39 18.07
N ILE A 30 9.56 2.93 17.58
CA ILE A 30 8.86 2.40 16.40
C ILE A 30 8.79 3.48 15.34
N ASN A 31 9.07 3.11 14.09
CA ASN A 31 8.69 3.89 12.93
C ASN A 31 7.57 3.17 12.18
N LEU A 32 6.33 3.59 12.40
CA LEU A 32 5.18 3.13 11.63
C LEU A 32 5.09 3.94 10.35
N TYR A 33 5.41 3.35 9.21
CA TYR A 33 5.40 4.03 7.93
C TYR A 33 4.47 3.35 6.93
N GLY A 34 4.12 4.05 5.86
CA GLY A 34 3.31 3.47 4.79
C GLY A 34 2.51 4.50 4.02
N VAL A 35 1.81 4.02 2.99
CA VAL A 35 1.09 4.86 2.04
C VAL A 35 0.01 5.73 2.71
N ARG A 36 -0.30 6.85 2.07
CA ARG A 36 -1.37 7.78 2.51
C ARG A 36 -2.71 7.02 2.54
N GLY A 37 -3.47 7.18 3.63
CA GLY A 37 -4.77 6.53 3.80
C GLY A 37 -4.73 5.06 4.23
N ALA A 38 -3.57 4.44 4.47
CA ALA A 38 -3.46 3.03 4.88
C ALA A 38 -4.04 2.72 6.28
N GLY A 39 -4.40 3.73 7.07
CA GLY A 39 -4.95 3.56 8.43
C GLY A 39 -3.91 3.57 9.55
N LYS A 40 -2.75 4.21 9.35
CA LYS A 40 -1.66 4.29 10.36
C LYS A 40 -2.14 4.90 11.68
N THR A 41 -2.76 6.08 11.62
CA THR A 41 -3.34 6.76 12.80
C THR A 41 -4.34 5.87 13.52
N SER A 42 -5.25 5.19 12.79
CA SER A 42 -6.20 4.26 13.40
C SER A 42 -5.52 3.10 14.14
N LEU A 43 -4.41 2.58 13.60
CA LEU A 43 -3.63 1.52 14.24
C LEU A 43 -2.94 2.01 15.52
N ILE A 44 -2.38 3.22 15.52
CA ILE A 44 -1.78 3.82 16.72
C ILE A 44 -2.84 4.07 17.79
N LEU A 45 -3.99 4.64 17.43
CA LEU A 45 -5.03 4.94 18.41
C LEU A 45 -5.58 3.67 19.07
N ASP A 46 -5.68 2.57 18.32
CA ASP A 46 -6.03 1.26 18.89
C ASP A 46 -4.95 0.74 19.83
N TYR A 47 -3.67 0.81 19.45
CA TYR A 47 -2.55 0.44 20.31
C TYR A 47 -2.55 1.24 21.62
N LEU A 48 -2.81 2.54 21.55
CA LEU A 48 -2.87 3.43 22.73
C LEU A 48 -4.12 3.20 23.58
N SER A 49 -5.19 2.57 23.06
CA SER A 49 -6.42 2.31 23.82
C SER A 49 -6.19 1.40 25.03
N GLN A 50 -5.12 0.61 25.01
CA GLN A 50 -4.72 -0.30 26.08
C GLN A 50 -3.71 0.33 27.06
N ALA A 51 -3.20 1.53 26.76
CA ALA A 51 -2.18 2.22 27.55
C ALA A 51 -2.79 3.08 28.68
N ILE A 52 -1.97 3.43 29.66
CA ILE A 52 -2.33 4.37 30.74
C ILE A 52 -2.34 5.78 30.14
N GLN A 53 -3.52 6.38 29.97
CA GLN A 53 -3.71 7.64 29.24
C GLN A 53 -2.86 8.79 29.79
N GLU A 54 -2.68 8.87 31.10
CA GLU A 54 -1.87 9.92 31.74
C GLU A 54 -0.36 9.81 31.41
N GLN A 55 0.10 8.66 30.92
CA GLN A 55 1.49 8.42 30.54
C GLN A 55 1.71 8.52 29.02
N VAL A 56 0.69 8.90 28.26
CA VAL A 56 0.75 9.03 26.80
C VAL A 56 0.74 10.50 26.41
N LEU A 57 1.62 10.88 25.50
CA LEU A 57 1.55 12.15 24.79
C LEU A 57 1.46 11.86 23.29
N TYR A 58 0.31 12.18 22.71
CA TYR A 58 0.08 12.06 21.27
C TYR A 58 0.07 13.45 20.65
N ILE A 59 0.84 13.65 19.60
CA ILE A 59 0.93 14.92 18.88
C ILE A 59 0.72 14.65 17.39
N ASP A 60 -0.31 15.24 16.82
CA ASP A 60 -0.49 15.32 15.37
C ASP A 60 0.29 16.53 14.82
N LEU A 61 1.35 16.26 14.06
CA LEU A 61 2.23 17.32 13.54
C LEU A 61 1.63 18.09 12.35
N GLU A 62 0.46 17.66 11.84
CA GLU A 62 -0.33 18.44 10.87
C GLU A 62 -1.34 19.40 11.55
N ASP A 63 -1.41 19.45 12.90
CA ASP A 63 -2.28 20.39 13.62
C ASP A 63 -1.92 21.86 13.31
N PRO A 64 -2.89 22.69 12.82
CA PRO A 64 -2.69 24.13 12.60
C PRO A 64 -2.15 24.92 13.80
N ASN A 65 -2.38 24.46 15.03
CA ASN A 65 -1.84 25.10 16.23
C ASN A 65 -0.31 25.10 16.26
N LEU A 66 0.36 24.20 15.53
CA LEU A 66 1.81 24.10 15.44
C LEU A 66 2.44 25.10 14.46
N ILE A 67 1.63 25.75 13.61
CA ILE A 67 2.12 26.73 12.62
C ILE A 67 2.89 27.89 13.30
N PHE A 68 2.41 28.33 14.46
CA PHE A 68 3.03 29.43 15.22
C PHE A 68 3.69 28.95 16.53
N ASN A 69 3.48 27.70 16.92
CA ASN A 69 4.00 27.13 18.15
C ASN A 69 4.96 26.00 17.81
N THR A 70 6.20 26.38 17.48
CA THR A 70 7.23 25.41 17.12
C THR A 70 7.51 24.48 18.30
N LEU A 71 7.42 23.18 18.06
CA LEU A 71 7.88 22.16 19.00
C LEU A 71 9.40 22.07 18.91
N ASP A 72 10.07 22.11 20.06
CA ASP A 72 11.49 21.86 20.17
C ASP A 72 11.75 20.73 21.18
N THR A 73 12.87 20.03 20.99
CA THR A 73 13.24 18.85 21.78
C THR A 73 13.37 19.16 23.27
N LEU A 74 13.85 20.35 23.65
CA LEU A 74 14.05 20.69 25.06
C LEU A 74 12.71 20.90 25.77
N THR A 75 11.77 21.60 25.12
CA THR A 75 10.42 21.78 25.64
C THR A 75 9.68 20.44 25.78
N LEU A 76 9.82 19.55 24.78
CA LEU A 76 9.27 18.19 24.85
C LEU A 76 9.88 17.38 26.00
N GLN A 77 11.22 17.37 26.11
CA GLN A 77 11.90 16.64 27.18
C GLN A 77 11.45 17.11 28.57
N HIS A 78 11.41 18.42 28.79
CA HIS A 78 10.98 18.98 30.06
C HIS A 78 9.55 18.57 30.43
N TYR A 79 8.67 18.50 29.44
CA TYR A 79 7.28 18.07 29.65
C TYR A 79 7.18 16.58 29.95
N ILE A 80 7.91 15.74 29.21
CA ILE A 80 7.99 14.29 29.42
C ILE A 80 8.44 13.98 30.85
N ASP A 81 9.54 14.60 31.29
CA ASP A 81 10.10 14.39 32.64
C ASP A 81 9.12 14.83 33.73
N LYS A 82 8.48 15.99 33.54
CA LYS A 82 7.56 16.57 34.52
C LYS A 82 6.28 15.75 34.68
N HIS A 83 5.74 15.23 33.59
CA HIS A 83 4.46 14.52 33.56
C HIS A 83 4.61 12.99 33.55
N SER A 84 5.84 12.48 33.62
CA SER A 84 6.16 11.04 33.58
C SER A 84 5.55 10.35 32.36
N ILE A 85 5.70 10.98 31.19
CA ILE A 85 5.24 10.42 29.93
C ILE A 85 6.12 9.22 29.58
N HIS A 86 5.49 8.08 29.29
CA HIS A 86 6.15 6.85 28.89
C HIS A 86 6.09 6.60 27.39
N ILE A 87 5.01 7.04 26.73
CA ILE A 87 4.83 6.86 25.29
C ILE A 87 4.65 8.24 24.65
N LEU A 88 5.54 8.59 23.73
CA LEU A 88 5.40 9.74 22.86
C LEU A 88 5.06 9.27 21.44
N VAL A 89 3.94 9.75 20.90
CA VAL A 89 3.61 9.57 19.49
C VAL A 89 3.73 10.89 18.76
N LEU A 90 4.49 10.88 17.67
CA LEU A 90 4.57 11.97 16.70
C LEU A 90 3.91 11.50 15.40
N ASP A 91 2.62 11.82 15.22
CA ASP A 91 1.90 11.51 13.99
C ASP A 91 2.24 12.53 12.90
N HIS A 92 2.22 12.09 11.64
CA HIS A 92 2.61 12.86 10.45
C HIS A 92 4.02 13.48 10.54
N TYR A 93 4.97 12.76 11.13
CA TYR A 93 6.36 13.23 11.25
C TYR A 93 7.07 13.29 9.88
N GLU A 94 7.79 14.37 9.64
CA GLU A 94 8.72 14.53 8.52
C GLU A 94 10.15 14.72 9.02
N GLU A 95 11.12 14.13 8.32
CA GLU A 95 12.54 14.23 8.66
C GLU A 95 12.98 15.70 8.75
N GLY A 96 13.60 16.05 9.88
CA GLY A 96 14.07 17.42 10.16
C GLY A 96 13.09 18.29 10.94
N MET A 97 11.88 17.81 11.27
CA MET A 97 10.96 18.52 12.17
C MET A 97 11.52 18.68 13.58
N LEU A 98 12.31 17.72 14.06
CA LEU A 98 13.08 17.81 15.30
C LEU A 98 14.56 17.66 15.00
N THR A 99 15.40 18.42 15.70
CA THR A 99 16.87 18.33 15.56
C THR A 99 17.42 17.07 16.20
N THR A 100 16.80 16.64 17.31
CA THR A 100 17.09 15.43 18.06
C THR A 100 15.80 14.91 18.68
N PHE A 101 15.70 13.61 18.94
CA PHE A 101 14.54 13.04 19.64
C PHE A 101 14.69 13.19 21.16
N PRO A 102 13.59 13.45 21.88
CA PRO A 102 13.61 13.41 23.34
C PRO A 102 13.78 11.97 23.84
N ASN A 103 14.32 11.82 25.04
CA ASN A 103 14.39 10.55 25.75
C ASN A 103 13.04 10.24 26.40
N VAL A 104 12.47 9.11 26.03
CA VAL A 104 11.19 8.57 26.48
C VAL A 104 11.27 7.04 26.43
N ILE A 105 10.43 6.33 27.19
CA ILE A 105 10.48 4.85 27.23
C ILE A 105 10.17 4.26 25.85
N GLN A 106 9.19 4.83 25.15
CA GLN A 106 8.83 4.45 23.80
C GLN A 106 8.48 5.69 22.98
N LEU A 107 9.23 5.90 21.89
CA LEU A 107 8.92 6.87 20.86
C LEU A 107 8.33 6.19 19.63
N ILE A 108 7.16 6.64 19.19
CA ILE A 108 6.51 6.16 17.97
C ILE A 108 6.44 7.31 16.97
N LEU A 109 7.12 7.13 15.84
CA LEU A 109 7.06 8.03 14.69
C LEU A 109 6.13 7.46 13.64
N VAL A 110 5.10 8.21 13.27
CA VAL A 110 4.24 7.85 12.15
C VAL A 110 4.65 8.66 10.92
N THR A 111 5.14 7.98 9.89
CA THR A 111 5.71 8.63 8.71
C THR A 111 5.11 8.09 7.42
N ARG A 112 5.39 8.75 6.28
CA ARG A 112 4.97 8.26 4.96
C ARG A 112 5.99 7.31 4.33
N ILE A 113 7.28 7.49 4.66
CA ILE A 113 8.42 6.71 4.19
C ILE A 113 9.19 6.16 5.39
N PRO A 114 9.92 5.05 5.26
CA PRO A 114 10.73 4.52 6.34
C PRO A 114 11.80 5.53 6.76
N MET A 115 11.99 5.70 8.07
CA MET A 115 13.08 6.50 8.61
C MET A 115 14.42 5.81 8.37
N ASN A 116 15.44 6.58 7.96
CA ASN A 116 16.80 6.07 7.81
C ASN A 116 17.56 6.10 9.15
N ASP A 117 16.97 5.51 10.19
CA ASP A 117 17.55 5.40 11.51
C ASP A 117 17.33 3.98 12.06
N LYS A 118 18.43 3.31 12.40
CA LYS A 118 18.43 1.91 12.88
C LYS A 118 17.95 1.77 14.31
N ASN A 119 17.80 2.87 15.05
CA ASN A 119 17.28 2.86 16.40
C ASN A 119 15.76 2.61 16.43
N PHE A 120 15.08 2.84 15.31
CA PHE A 120 13.65 2.55 15.17
C PHE A 120 13.41 1.17 14.58
N LEU A 121 12.49 0.43 15.18
CA LEU A 121 11.86 -0.73 14.58
C LEU A 121 10.89 -0.24 13.50
N ALA A 122 11.26 -0.45 12.23
CA ALA A 122 10.46 -0.02 11.10
C ALA A 122 9.31 -1.02 10.87
N VAL A 123 8.07 -0.52 10.89
CA VAL A 123 6.85 -1.29 10.64
C VAL A 123 6.14 -0.68 9.43
N GLU A 124 6.07 -1.43 8.34
CA GLU A 124 5.33 -1.02 7.14
C GLU A 124 3.84 -1.33 7.29
N LEU A 125 2.99 -0.34 7.02
CA LEU A 125 1.55 -0.52 6.89
C LEU A 125 1.11 -0.30 5.45
N PHE A 126 0.90 -1.41 4.76
CA PHE A 126 0.27 -1.43 3.44
C PHE A 126 -1.27 -1.30 3.56
N PRO A 127 -1.99 -0.92 2.49
CA PRO A 127 -3.45 -1.01 2.46
C PRO A 127 -3.98 -2.43 2.71
N LEU A 128 -5.30 -2.53 2.89
CA LEU A 128 -5.98 -3.78 3.21
C LEU A 128 -5.72 -4.84 2.12
N ASP A 129 -5.42 -6.06 2.54
CA ASP A 129 -5.54 -7.22 1.65
C ASP A 129 -7.02 -7.61 1.59
N TYR A 130 -7.28 -8.70 0.89
CA TYR A 130 -8.63 -9.19 0.75
C TYR A 130 -9.21 -9.67 2.10
N GLU A 131 -8.46 -10.36 2.94
CA GLU A 131 -8.94 -10.85 4.23
C GLU A 131 -9.20 -9.72 5.23
N GLU A 132 -8.26 -8.79 5.38
CA GLU A 132 -8.43 -7.57 6.15
C GLU A 132 -9.63 -6.78 5.61
N PHE A 133 -9.81 -6.67 4.29
CA PHE A 133 -10.99 -6.02 3.73
C PHE A 133 -12.30 -6.70 4.14
N LEU A 134 -12.34 -8.03 4.18
CA LEU A 134 -13.52 -8.77 4.65
C LEU A 134 -13.81 -8.50 6.13
N ALA A 135 -12.78 -8.30 6.97
CA ALA A 135 -12.98 -7.91 8.36
C ALA A 135 -13.58 -6.49 8.52
N PHE A 136 -13.36 -5.60 7.55
CA PHE A 136 -14.01 -4.28 7.50
C PHE A 136 -15.46 -4.35 7.00
N GLU A 137 -15.86 -5.46 6.37
CA GLU A 137 -17.19 -5.67 5.82
C GLU A 137 -18.17 -6.21 6.88
N ASN A 138 -19.26 -5.48 7.13
CA ASN A 138 -20.32 -5.91 8.04
C ASN A 138 -21.31 -6.90 7.39
N THR A 139 -21.03 -7.41 6.18
CA THR A 139 -22.02 -8.18 5.38
C THR A 139 -21.68 -9.67 5.32
N SER A 140 -22.59 -10.50 5.80
CA SER A 140 -22.48 -11.96 5.97
C SER A 140 -22.52 -12.82 4.68
N ALA A 141 -22.23 -12.26 3.49
CA ALA A 141 -22.29 -12.99 2.22
C ALA A 141 -20.98 -12.88 1.42
N GLN A 142 -20.21 -13.97 1.35
CA GLN A 142 -18.90 -14.09 0.67
C GLN A 142 -18.91 -13.55 -0.77
N ASN A 143 -19.91 -13.89 -1.59
CA ASN A 143 -20.03 -13.42 -2.98
C ASN A 143 -20.26 -11.89 -3.13
N ARG A 144 -20.66 -11.20 -2.06
CA ARG A 144 -20.76 -9.73 -2.05
C ARG A 144 -19.43 -9.07 -1.66
N GLY A 145 -18.60 -9.76 -0.87
CA GLY A 145 -17.30 -9.29 -0.40
C GLY A 145 -16.35 -8.99 -1.55
N PHE A 146 -16.10 -9.96 -2.43
CA PHE A 146 -15.22 -9.78 -3.59
C PHE A 146 -15.69 -8.66 -4.54
N ASN A 147 -16.99 -8.62 -4.86
CA ASN A 147 -17.56 -7.56 -5.70
C ASN A 147 -17.44 -6.18 -5.06
N HIS A 148 -17.51 -6.10 -3.73
CA HIS A 148 -17.31 -4.85 -3.01
C HIS A 148 -15.83 -4.45 -2.99
N PHE A 149 -14.92 -5.39 -2.72
CA PHE A 149 -13.47 -5.18 -2.80
C PHE A 149 -13.06 -4.61 -4.16
N LEU A 150 -13.56 -5.21 -5.24
CA LEU A 150 -13.36 -4.72 -6.62
C LEU A 150 -13.83 -3.28 -6.85
N ARG A 151 -14.80 -2.78 -6.10
CA ARG A 151 -15.34 -1.41 -6.25
C ARG A 151 -14.66 -0.41 -5.33
N SER A 152 -14.30 -0.85 -4.14
CA SER A 152 -13.85 0.01 -3.04
C SER A 152 -12.33 0.08 -2.93
N GLY A 153 -11.61 -0.90 -3.47
CA GLY A 153 -10.17 -0.97 -3.35
C GLY A 153 -9.76 -1.49 -1.97
N THR A 154 -8.56 -1.09 -1.57
CA THR A 154 -7.81 -1.54 -0.40
C THR A 154 -7.76 -0.50 0.71
N LEU A 155 -8.27 0.72 0.49
CA LEU A 155 -8.25 1.78 1.49
C LEU A 155 -9.31 1.53 2.59
N PRO A 156 -8.92 1.52 3.89
CA PRO A 156 -9.83 1.36 5.03
C PRO A 156 -11.05 2.28 5.02
N LEU A 157 -10.86 3.55 4.64
CA LEU A 157 -11.93 4.54 4.55
C LEU A 157 -13.03 4.13 3.56
N LEU A 158 -12.65 3.44 2.48
CA LEU A 158 -13.56 3.04 1.41
C LEU A 158 -14.21 1.69 1.68
N ALA A 159 -13.52 0.79 2.38
CA ALA A 159 -14.03 -0.52 2.76
C ALA A 159 -15.33 -0.45 3.57
N ARG A 160 -15.57 0.63 4.30
CA ARG A 160 -16.80 0.83 5.10
C ARG A 160 -17.93 1.54 4.35
N SER A 161 -17.63 2.24 3.26
CA SER A 161 -18.58 3.14 2.60
C SER A 161 -19.16 2.54 1.32
N GLN A 162 -20.26 1.78 1.45
CA GLN A 162 -20.94 1.19 0.30
C GLN A 162 -21.68 2.20 -0.60
N LYS A 163 -22.11 3.35 -0.08
CA LYS A 163 -22.98 4.30 -0.81
C LYS A 163 -22.27 5.56 -1.35
N ASN A 164 -21.12 5.95 -0.78
CA ASN A 164 -20.45 7.23 -1.08
C ASN A 164 -18.97 7.09 -1.51
N SER A 165 -18.56 5.93 -2.03
CA SER A 165 -17.16 5.65 -2.37
C SER A 165 -16.52 6.69 -3.30
N GLN A 166 -17.25 7.21 -4.29
CA GLN A 166 -16.74 8.26 -5.19
C GLN A 166 -16.45 9.59 -4.47
N HIS A 167 -17.31 10.00 -3.54
CA HIS A 167 -17.11 11.21 -2.76
C HIS A 167 -15.90 11.05 -1.84
N ALA A 168 -15.82 9.91 -1.14
CA ALA A 168 -14.67 9.61 -0.27
C ALA A 168 -13.36 9.57 -1.07
N MET A 169 -13.35 8.97 -2.27
CA MET A 169 -12.18 8.95 -3.16
C MET A 169 -11.79 10.36 -3.61
N LYS A 170 -12.78 11.20 -3.94
CA LYS A 170 -12.55 12.62 -4.29
C LYS A 170 -11.94 13.37 -3.11
N THR A 171 -12.50 13.25 -1.92
CA THR A 171 -11.98 13.89 -0.71
C THR A 171 -10.56 13.43 -0.41
N PHE A 172 -10.29 12.12 -0.48
CA PHE A 172 -8.94 11.57 -0.34
C PHE A 172 -7.98 12.20 -1.36
N PHE A 173 -8.32 12.19 -2.65
CA PHE A 173 -7.48 12.76 -3.69
C PHE A 173 -7.18 14.26 -3.51
N GLN A 174 -8.19 15.03 -3.09
CA GLN A 174 -8.06 16.48 -2.93
C GLN A 174 -7.30 16.89 -1.67
N SER A 175 -7.46 16.14 -0.57
CA SER A 175 -6.83 16.44 0.72
C SER A 175 -5.42 15.88 0.82
N SER A 176 -5.17 14.71 0.22
CA SER A 176 -3.91 13.98 0.40
C SER A 176 -2.81 14.42 -0.54
N PHE A 177 -3.10 15.18 -1.61
CA PHE A 177 -2.12 15.50 -2.65
C PHE A 177 -2.18 16.96 -3.07
N ASP A 178 -1.02 17.57 -3.33
CA ASP A 178 -0.96 18.92 -3.89
C ASP A 178 -1.38 18.97 -5.36
N ILE A 179 -1.61 20.17 -5.91
CA ILE A 179 -2.12 20.35 -7.29
C ILE A 179 -1.18 19.74 -8.36
N GLN A 180 0.14 19.75 -8.14
CA GLN A 180 1.10 19.17 -9.07
C GLN A 180 1.18 17.65 -8.92
N GLU A 181 1.15 17.14 -7.70
CA GLU A 181 1.01 15.71 -7.40
C GLU A 181 -0.26 15.14 -8.03
N GLN A 182 -1.40 15.83 -7.91
CA GLN A 182 -2.67 15.44 -8.52
C GLN A 182 -2.56 15.31 -10.05
N LYS A 183 -1.94 16.30 -10.72
CA LYS A 183 -1.70 16.23 -12.17
C LYS A 183 -0.80 15.07 -12.56
N LEU A 184 0.25 14.82 -11.78
CA LEU A 184 1.15 13.70 -12.00
C LEU A 184 0.43 12.36 -11.81
N LEU A 185 -0.39 12.19 -10.76
CA LEU A 185 -1.17 10.97 -10.54
C LEU A 185 -2.18 10.71 -11.66
N LEU A 186 -2.87 11.73 -12.15
CA LEU A 186 -3.76 11.60 -13.32
C LEU A 186 -3.00 11.13 -14.56
N LEU A 187 -1.79 11.66 -14.79
CA LEU A 187 -0.92 11.20 -15.87
C LEU A 187 -0.50 9.74 -15.66
N LEU A 188 0.01 9.41 -14.47
CA LEU A 188 0.46 8.05 -14.12
C LEU A 188 -0.67 7.04 -14.30
N ALA A 189 -1.89 7.36 -13.86
CA ALA A 189 -3.03 6.47 -13.99
C ALA A 189 -3.34 6.11 -15.47
N GLN A 190 -3.17 7.04 -16.42
CA GLN A 190 -3.32 6.76 -17.87
C GLN A 190 -2.26 5.78 -18.42
N HIS A 191 -1.18 5.61 -17.67
CA HIS A 191 -0.06 4.75 -17.98
C HIS A 191 0.06 3.56 -17.02
N HIS A 192 -0.95 3.34 -16.18
CA HIS A 192 -1.02 2.23 -15.25
C HIS A 192 -0.87 0.89 -15.98
N THR A 193 -0.12 -0.03 -15.40
CA THR A 193 0.30 -1.36 -15.94
C THR A 193 1.21 -1.32 -17.16
N LYS A 194 1.62 -0.15 -17.67
CA LYS A 194 2.56 -0.06 -18.80
C LYS A 194 4.02 -0.09 -18.32
N HIS A 195 4.89 -0.63 -19.16
CA HIS A 195 6.34 -0.59 -18.96
C HIS A 195 6.91 0.75 -19.37
N LEU A 196 7.46 1.47 -18.40
CA LEU A 196 7.95 2.84 -18.61
C LEU A 196 9.22 3.12 -17.81
N THR A 197 9.99 4.08 -18.29
CA THR A 197 11.10 4.72 -17.58
C THR A 197 10.66 6.05 -16.99
N THR A 198 11.33 6.52 -15.94
CA THR A 198 11.10 7.86 -15.38
C THR A 198 11.28 8.97 -16.42
N HIS A 199 12.17 8.77 -17.40
CA HIS A 199 12.34 9.68 -18.52
C HIS A 199 11.11 9.75 -19.43
N GLN A 200 10.48 8.61 -19.74
CA GLN A 200 9.23 8.62 -20.52
C GLN A 200 8.10 9.32 -19.76
N ILE A 201 7.98 9.08 -18.44
CA ILE A 201 7.01 9.79 -17.59
C ILE A 201 7.26 11.30 -17.65
N TYR A 202 8.51 11.75 -17.61
CA TYR A 202 8.85 13.17 -17.78
C TYR A 202 8.38 13.75 -19.11
N THR A 203 8.64 13.05 -20.21
CA THR A 203 8.22 13.49 -21.55
C THR A 203 6.70 13.65 -21.61
N PHE A 204 5.94 12.65 -21.14
CA PHE A 204 4.48 12.73 -21.11
C PHE A 204 3.96 13.86 -20.21
N ALA A 205 4.59 14.07 -19.05
CA ALA A 205 4.19 15.12 -18.12
C ALA A 205 4.38 16.52 -18.74
N LYS A 206 5.52 16.75 -19.41
CA LYS A 206 5.87 18.02 -20.04
C LYS A 206 4.89 18.43 -21.15
N GLU A 207 4.29 17.45 -21.83
CA GLU A 207 3.25 17.70 -22.85
C GLU A 207 1.91 18.13 -22.25
N LYS A 208 1.64 17.78 -20.98
CA LYS A 208 0.34 17.99 -20.32
C LYS A 208 0.34 19.17 -19.34
N PHE A 209 1.45 19.43 -18.65
CA PHE A 209 1.56 20.52 -17.69
C PHE A 209 3.00 20.99 -17.50
N LYS A 210 3.16 22.21 -16.96
CA LYS A 210 4.48 22.78 -16.64
C LYS A 210 5.12 22.00 -15.49
N VAL A 211 6.24 21.34 -15.77
CA VAL A 211 6.97 20.52 -14.80
C VAL A 211 8.47 20.56 -15.08
N SER A 212 9.31 20.59 -14.03
CA SER A 212 10.76 20.46 -14.17
C SER A 212 11.20 19.01 -14.06
N LYS A 213 12.34 18.67 -14.67
CA LYS A 213 12.90 17.32 -14.59
C LYS A 213 13.22 16.95 -13.14
N ASP A 214 13.86 17.85 -12.41
CA ASP A 214 14.30 17.59 -11.02
C ASP A 214 13.11 17.36 -10.08
N TRP A 215 12.05 18.17 -10.20
CA TRP A 215 10.84 17.97 -9.40
C TRP A 215 10.23 16.60 -9.71
N LEU A 216 10.06 16.24 -10.98
CA LEU A 216 9.44 14.97 -11.35
C LEU A 216 10.25 13.77 -10.85
N TYR A 217 11.57 13.79 -11.01
CA TYR A 217 12.41 12.68 -10.55
C TYR A 217 12.38 12.56 -9.02
N LYS A 218 12.41 13.68 -8.29
CA LYS A 218 12.26 13.70 -6.83
C LYS A 218 10.89 13.15 -6.41
N THR A 219 9.81 13.59 -7.07
CA THR A 219 8.44 13.15 -6.75
C THR A 219 8.23 11.68 -7.07
N ILE A 220 8.75 11.17 -8.20
CA ILE A 220 8.68 9.73 -8.54
C ILE A 220 9.44 8.88 -7.53
N LYS A 221 10.64 9.33 -7.11
CA LYS A 221 11.40 8.66 -6.05
C LYS A 221 10.58 8.62 -4.75
N ARG A 222 10.08 9.78 -4.30
CA ARG A 222 9.24 9.88 -3.10
C ARG A 222 7.99 8.99 -3.19
N PHE A 223 7.25 9.03 -4.30
CA PHE A 223 6.07 8.18 -4.49
C PHE A 223 6.39 6.69 -4.46
N THR A 224 7.59 6.31 -4.90
CA THR A 224 8.05 4.92 -4.83
C THR A 224 8.37 4.51 -3.39
N GLU A 225 9.04 5.39 -2.64
CA GLU A 225 9.35 5.19 -1.21
C GLU A 225 8.08 5.16 -0.35
N GLU A 226 7.09 6.01 -0.65
CA GLU A 226 5.76 6.01 -0.01
C GLU A 226 4.85 4.85 -0.46
N LYS A 227 5.30 4.04 -1.43
CA LYS A 227 4.53 2.99 -2.10
C LYS A 227 3.26 3.46 -2.82
N LEU A 228 3.11 4.75 -3.11
CA LEU A 228 2.04 5.29 -3.97
C LEU A 228 2.13 4.77 -5.41
N ILE A 229 3.37 4.56 -5.87
CA ILE A 229 3.66 3.88 -7.14
C ILE A 229 4.64 2.74 -6.90
N LEU A 230 4.47 1.68 -7.67
CA LEU A 230 5.30 0.50 -7.63
C LEU A 230 5.86 0.26 -9.03
N PHE A 231 7.10 -0.20 -9.10
CA PHE A 231 7.76 -0.55 -10.34
C PHE A 231 8.26 -1.99 -10.27
N ILE A 232 7.78 -2.82 -11.20
CA ILE A 232 8.19 -4.22 -11.31
C ILE A 232 9.13 -4.35 -12.50
N ASP A 233 10.32 -4.92 -12.26
CA ASP A 233 11.27 -5.21 -13.32
C ASP A 233 10.71 -6.25 -14.30
N ASP A 234 11.21 -6.27 -15.54
CA ASP A 234 10.76 -7.21 -16.57
C ASP A 234 11.91 -8.12 -17.01
N ARG A 235 11.71 -9.43 -16.86
CA ARG A 235 12.66 -10.47 -17.25
C ARG A 235 12.64 -10.72 -18.77
N TYR A 236 11.56 -10.33 -19.44
CA TYR A 236 11.35 -10.41 -20.88
C TYR A 236 11.81 -9.12 -21.61
N GLN A 237 11.38 -7.94 -21.14
CA GLN A 237 11.74 -6.64 -21.72
C GLN A 237 12.84 -5.95 -20.91
N LYS A 238 13.96 -5.61 -21.55
CA LYS A 238 15.09 -4.97 -20.84
C LYS A 238 14.91 -3.46 -20.57
N SER A 239 13.89 -2.82 -21.14
CA SER A 239 13.70 -1.36 -21.04
C SER A 239 12.39 -1.00 -20.35
N GLY A 240 12.49 -0.24 -19.26
CA GLY A 240 11.34 0.20 -18.49
C GLY A 240 10.89 -0.84 -17.47
N LYS A 241 10.07 -0.40 -16.52
CA LYS A 241 9.49 -1.22 -15.46
C LYS A 241 7.97 -1.13 -15.54
N LYS A 242 7.26 -2.20 -15.24
CA LYS A 242 5.79 -2.18 -15.15
C LYS A 242 5.40 -1.28 -13.98
N MET A 243 4.71 -0.19 -14.27
CA MET A 243 4.30 0.78 -13.25
C MET A 243 2.88 0.49 -12.78
N LEU A 244 2.69 0.46 -11.47
CA LEU A 244 1.39 0.27 -10.83
C LEU A 244 1.14 1.38 -9.82
N LEU A 245 -0.09 1.87 -9.76
CA LEU A 245 -0.60 2.58 -8.59
C LEU A 245 -0.89 1.59 -7.45
N PHE A 246 -0.75 2.08 -6.22
CA PHE A 246 -0.90 1.33 -4.98
C PHE A 246 -2.31 0.76 -4.72
N ASP A 247 -3.31 1.25 -5.45
CA ASP A 247 -4.69 0.83 -5.30
C ASP A 247 -5.41 0.78 -6.67
N PHE A 248 -6.05 -0.36 -6.95
CA PHE A 248 -6.69 -0.62 -8.23
C PHE A 248 -8.02 0.16 -8.41
N ALA A 249 -8.73 0.48 -7.32
CA ALA A 249 -9.94 1.29 -7.38
C ALA A 249 -9.61 2.77 -7.55
N PHE A 250 -8.52 3.22 -6.95
CA PHE A 250 -7.96 4.56 -7.13
C PHE A 250 -7.45 4.75 -8.55
N ALA A 251 -6.71 3.79 -9.10
CA ALA A 251 -6.28 3.81 -10.50
C ALA A 251 -7.47 3.93 -11.48
N LYS A 252 -8.54 3.16 -11.20
CA LYS A 252 -9.79 3.22 -11.95
C LYS A 252 -10.53 4.55 -11.78
N TYR A 253 -10.50 5.14 -10.58
CA TYR A 253 -11.12 6.45 -10.32
C TYR A 253 -10.43 7.58 -11.11
N LEU A 254 -9.11 7.53 -11.24
CA LEU A 254 -8.31 8.54 -11.94
C LEU A 254 -8.34 8.40 -13.47
N THR A 255 -8.95 7.34 -14.01
CA THR A 255 -9.00 7.05 -15.45
C THR A 255 -10.43 6.90 -15.97
N LEU A 256 -10.61 7.18 -17.25
CA LEU A 256 -11.87 6.94 -17.93
C LEU A 256 -11.88 5.49 -18.45
N GLY A 257 -12.43 4.57 -17.68
CA GLY A 257 -12.80 3.23 -18.16
C GLY A 257 -11.64 2.24 -18.30
N GLN A 258 -11.03 1.87 -17.18
CA GLN A 258 -10.05 0.78 -17.15
C GLN A 258 -10.72 -0.59 -17.36
N PRO A 259 -10.25 -1.43 -18.33
CA PRO A 259 -10.75 -2.79 -18.50
C PRO A 259 -10.54 -3.64 -17.25
N PHE A 260 -11.49 -4.52 -16.95
CA PHE A 260 -11.42 -5.40 -15.79
C PHE A 260 -10.14 -6.26 -15.75
N ILE A 261 -9.65 -6.71 -16.91
CA ILE A 261 -8.40 -7.50 -17.00
C ILE A 261 -7.22 -6.75 -16.38
N LEU A 262 -7.11 -5.43 -16.60
CA LEU A 262 -6.04 -4.62 -16.01
C LEU A 262 -6.26 -4.40 -14.50
N GLN A 263 -7.52 -4.24 -14.09
CA GLN A 263 -7.87 -4.14 -12.67
C GLN A 263 -7.45 -5.42 -11.93
N PHE A 264 -7.79 -6.58 -12.48
CA PHE A 264 -7.48 -7.89 -11.92
C PHE A 264 -5.98 -8.19 -11.90
N ASP A 265 -5.27 -7.86 -12.99
CA ASP A 265 -3.80 -7.92 -13.06
C ASP A 265 -3.12 -7.05 -11.99
N THR A 266 -3.70 -5.89 -11.68
CA THR A 266 -3.21 -4.99 -10.62
C THR A 266 -3.47 -5.57 -9.23
N MET A 267 -4.65 -6.15 -8.99
CA MET A 267 -4.96 -6.79 -7.70
C MET A 267 -3.96 -7.88 -7.36
N ILE A 268 -3.65 -8.74 -8.33
CA ILE A 268 -2.68 -9.83 -8.15
C ILE A 268 -1.30 -9.26 -7.84
N ALA A 269 -0.84 -8.26 -8.59
CA ALA A 269 0.45 -7.63 -8.30
C ALA A 269 0.50 -6.99 -6.92
N LEU A 270 -0.56 -6.31 -6.50
CA LEU A 270 -0.62 -5.67 -5.19
C LEU A 270 -0.66 -6.70 -4.05
N ALA A 271 -1.35 -7.83 -4.24
CA ALA A 271 -1.30 -8.95 -3.31
C ALA A 271 0.13 -9.47 -3.17
N LEU A 272 0.80 -9.80 -4.29
CA LEU A 272 2.20 -10.25 -4.28
C LEU A 272 3.14 -9.29 -3.54
N MET A 273 2.97 -7.98 -3.77
CA MET A 273 3.80 -6.95 -3.13
C MET A 273 3.55 -6.84 -1.63
N LYS A 274 2.30 -7.06 -1.21
CA LYS A 274 1.92 -6.99 0.20
C LYS A 274 2.47 -8.17 0.99
N HIS A 275 2.42 -9.38 0.43
CA HIS A 275 3.00 -10.58 1.04
C HIS A 275 4.52 -10.68 0.83
N HIS A 276 5.17 -9.56 0.49
CA HIS A 276 6.60 -9.47 0.27
C HIS A 276 7.17 -10.50 -0.73
N ILE A 277 6.35 -10.99 -1.67
CA ILE A 277 6.75 -11.95 -2.68
C ILE A 277 7.51 -11.21 -3.78
N GLY A 278 8.83 -11.42 -3.83
CA GLY A 278 9.71 -10.87 -4.85
C GLY A 278 9.33 -11.37 -6.25
N VAL A 279 8.92 -10.46 -7.14
CA VAL A 279 8.51 -10.81 -8.50
C VAL A 279 9.11 -9.92 -9.59
N GLN A 280 9.28 -10.51 -10.77
CA GLN A 280 9.50 -9.79 -12.02
C GLN A 280 8.33 -10.06 -12.97
N THR A 281 8.13 -9.21 -13.95
CA THR A 281 7.18 -9.49 -15.04
C THR A 281 7.84 -10.37 -16.09
N LEU A 282 7.05 -11.23 -16.73
CA LEU A 282 7.44 -11.96 -17.94
C LEU A 282 6.71 -11.35 -19.14
N GLY A 283 7.03 -10.10 -19.48
CA GLY A 283 6.31 -9.34 -20.50
C GLY A 283 4.82 -9.22 -20.17
N ILE A 284 3.97 -9.76 -21.06
CA ILE A 284 2.51 -9.79 -20.87
C ILE A 284 2.00 -11.13 -20.33
N HIS A 285 2.90 -12.05 -19.96
CA HIS A 285 2.53 -13.43 -19.65
C HIS A 285 2.20 -13.69 -18.19
N GLY A 286 2.64 -12.81 -17.28
CA GLY A 286 2.42 -12.95 -15.85
C GLY A 286 3.59 -12.41 -15.04
N TYR A 287 3.66 -12.87 -13.79
CA TYR A 287 4.69 -12.54 -12.81
C TYR A 287 5.51 -13.78 -12.49
N ILE A 288 6.83 -13.66 -12.48
CA ILE A 288 7.75 -14.74 -12.12
C ILE A 288 8.31 -14.48 -10.73
N THR A 289 8.16 -15.44 -9.84
CA THR A 289 8.70 -15.38 -8.47
C THR A 289 10.18 -15.77 -8.46
N GLU A 290 10.85 -15.57 -7.32
CA GLU A 290 12.24 -15.99 -7.11
C GLU A 290 12.43 -17.51 -7.20
N GLU A 291 11.38 -18.29 -6.95
CA GLU A 291 11.40 -19.75 -7.00
C GLU A 291 11.17 -20.33 -8.43
N ASP A 292 11.07 -19.45 -9.42
CA ASP A 292 10.69 -19.74 -10.81
C ASP A 292 9.25 -20.29 -10.95
N GLU A 293 8.33 -19.84 -10.08
CA GLU A 293 6.89 -19.99 -10.31
C GLU A 293 6.38 -18.85 -11.22
N LEU A 294 5.53 -19.19 -12.19
CA LEU A 294 4.85 -18.22 -13.03
C LEU A 294 3.40 -18.05 -12.59
N ILE A 295 3.07 -16.84 -12.13
CA ILE A 295 1.73 -16.45 -11.70
C ILE A 295 1.03 -15.70 -12.84
N ILE A 296 -0.10 -16.23 -13.31
CA ILE A 296 -0.83 -15.73 -14.49
C ILE A 296 -2.20 -15.18 -14.07
N PRO A 297 -2.41 -13.85 -14.18
CA PRO A 297 -3.73 -13.24 -14.12
C PRO A 297 -4.63 -13.70 -15.29
N ALA A 298 -5.65 -14.49 -15.00
CA ALA A 298 -6.51 -15.12 -16.00
C ALA A 298 -7.99 -15.12 -15.55
N PRO A 299 -8.62 -13.93 -15.42
CA PRO A 299 -9.88 -13.78 -14.69
C PRO A 299 -11.03 -14.66 -15.22
N PHE A 300 -11.06 -14.92 -16.52
CA PHE A 300 -12.18 -15.58 -17.21
C PHE A 300 -11.75 -16.81 -18.03
N GLU A 301 -10.54 -17.32 -17.84
CA GLU A 301 -10.04 -18.45 -18.65
C GLU A 301 -10.61 -19.79 -18.15
N SER A 302 -11.06 -20.62 -19.10
CA SER A 302 -11.38 -22.03 -18.85
C SER A 302 -10.13 -22.91 -18.97
N GLU A 303 -10.22 -24.13 -18.44
CA GLU A 303 -9.17 -25.13 -18.54
C GLU A 303 -8.75 -25.38 -20.00
N GLU A 304 -9.72 -25.59 -20.90
CA GLU A 304 -9.43 -25.94 -22.30
C GLU A 304 -8.75 -24.80 -23.04
N SER A 305 -9.24 -23.56 -22.87
CA SER A 305 -8.67 -22.37 -23.49
C SER A 305 -7.23 -22.16 -23.04
N LEU A 306 -6.99 -22.29 -21.74
CA LEU A 306 -5.68 -22.03 -21.18
C LEU A 306 -4.70 -23.15 -21.46
N TRP A 307 -5.13 -24.41 -21.47
CA TRP A 307 -4.32 -25.55 -21.89
C TRP A 307 -3.76 -25.35 -23.29
N VAL A 308 -4.59 -24.94 -24.26
CA VAL A 308 -4.14 -24.63 -25.63
C VAL A 308 -3.12 -23.49 -25.64
N LYS A 309 -3.36 -22.42 -24.87
CA LYS A 309 -2.42 -21.28 -24.75
C LYS A 309 -1.10 -21.72 -24.12
N SER A 310 -1.14 -22.59 -23.12
CA SER A 310 0.02 -23.11 -22.41
C SER A 310 0.89 -23.99 -23.30
N GLN A 311 0.30 -24.83 -24.15
CA GLN A 311 1.06 -25.58 -25.16
C GLN A 311 1.82 -24.66 -26.13
N ASN A 312 1.15 -23.63 -26.65
CA ASN A 312 1.77 -22.68 -27.57
C ASN A 312 2.91 -21.88 -26.92
N LYS A 313 2.86 -21.68 -25.61
CA LYS A 313 3.87 -20.96 -24.82
C LYS A 313 4.91 -21.87 -24.17
N PHE A 314 4.86 -23.18 -24.37
CA PHE A 314 5.68 -24.11 -23.59
C PHE A 314 7.20 -23.91 -23.78
N SER A 315 7.61 -23.48 -24.98
CA SER A 315 9.01 -23.10 -25.25
C SER A 315 9.47 -21.89 -24.43
N LEU A 316 8.57 -20.94 -24.15
CA LEU A 316 8.82 -19.81 -23.26
C LEU A 316 9.07 -20.31 -21.83
N TYR A 317 8.22 -21.20 -21.33
CA TYR A 317 8.35 -21.74 -19.97
C TYR A 317 9.70 -22.46 -19.79
N LYS A 318 10.10 -23.29 -20.76
CA LYS A 318 11.42 -23.94 -20.78
C LYS A 318 12.57 -22.93 -20.82
N LYS A 319 12.47 -21.89 -21.66
CA LYS A 319 13.52 -20.86 -21.80
C LYS A 319 13.78 -20.10 -20.50
N TYR A 320 12.73 -19.83 -19.73
CA TYR A 320 12.82 -19.06 -18.48
C TYR A 320 12.93 -19.94 -17.22
N GLY A 321 12.99 -21.27 -17.37
CA GLY A 321 13.20 -22.19 -16.25
C GLY A 321 12.00 -22.34 -15.33
N ILE A 322 10.78 -22.10 -15.83
CA ILE A 322 9.56 -22.15 -15.02
C ILE A 322 9.34 -23.55 -14.45
N LYS A 323 9.15 -23.64 -13.13
CA LYS A 323 8.98 -24.90 -12.39
C LYS A 323 7.53 -25.21 -12.04
N LYS A 324 6.73 -24.17 -11.77
CA LYS A 324 5.30 -24.24 -11.47
C LYS A 324 4.58 -23.10 -12.19
N VAL A 325 3.33 -23.32 -12.59
CA VAL A 325 2.47 -22.25 -13.10
C VAL A 325 1.20 -22.18 -12.24
N THR A 326 0.97 -21.03 -11.64
CA THR A 326 -0.25 -20.75 -10.88
C THR A 326 -1.09 -19.74 -11.64
N ILE A 327 -2.36 -20.04 -11.84
CA ILE A 327 -3.30 -19.31 -12.68
C ILE A 327 -4.38 -18.77 -11.76
N ILE A 328 -4.45 -17.45 -11.65
CA ILE A 328 -5.42 -16.84 -10.75
C ILE A 328 -6.63 -16.44 -11.58
N THR A 329 -7.80 -16.94 -11.19
CA THR A 329 -9.07 -16.68 -11.88
C THR A 329 -10.07 -16.00 -10.95
N VAL A 330 -11.23 -15.60 -11.47
CA VAL A 330 -12.31 -15.07 -10.62
C VAL A 330 -13.06 -16.17 -9.86
N ALA A 331 -13.16 -17.38 -10.42
CA ALA A 331 -14.05 -18.42 -9.88
C ALA A 331 -13.71 -19.86 -10.30
N ASN A 332 -12.86 -20.05 -11.31
CA ASN A 332 -12.53 -21.38 -11.82
C ASN A 332 -11.35 -21.97 -11.03
N ALA A 333 -11.52 -23.21 -10.59
CA ALA A 333 -10.44 -24.04 -10.06
C ALA A 333 -10.25 -25.25 -10.96
N TYR A 334 -9.01 -25.53 -11.36
CA TYR A 334 -8.64 -26.69 -12.19
C TYR A 334 -7.13 -26.91 -12.15
N GLU A 335 -6.69 -28.12 -12.49
CA GLU A 335 -5.27 -28.45 -12.58
C GLU A 335 -5.00 -29.30 -13.81
N TYR A 336 -3.81 -29.13 -14.40
CA TYR A 336 -3.33 -29.99 -15.47
C TYR A 336 -1.81 -30.01 -15.52
N THR A 337 -1.26 -30.96 -16.28
CA THR A 337 0.19 -31.09 -16.46
C THR A 337 0.54 -31.13 -17.95
N ILE A 338 1.58 -30.40 -18.34
CA ILE A 338 2.19 -30.49 -19.67
C ILE A 338 3.64 -30.94 -19.50
N GLU A 339 3.95 -32.14 -20.00
CA GLU A 339 5.20 -32.86 -19.73
C GLU A 339 5.49 -33.02 -18.22
N LYS A 340 6.33 -32.15 -17.65
CA LYS A 340 6.72 -32.14 -16.22
C LYS A 340 6.30 -30.87 -15.50
N LEU A 341 5.67 -29.92 -16.22
CA LEU A 341 5.26 -28.64 -15.66
C LEU A 341 3.82 -28.73 -15.20
N HIS A 342 3.62 -28.52 -13.90
CA HIS A 342 2.30 -28.50 -13.27
C HIS A 342 1.67 -27.11 -13.39
N PHE A 343 0.39 -27.09 -13.74
CA PHE A 343 -0.45 -25.91 -13.84
C PHE A 343 -1.60 -26.06 -12.86
N GLU A 344 -1.76 -25.06 -12.00
CA GLU A 344 -2.80 -25.00 -10.99
C GLU A 344 -3.58 -23.70 -11.17
N ALA A 345 -4.90 -23.78 -11.25
CA ALA A 345 -5.77 -22.62 -11.29
C ALA A 345 -6.58 -22.53 -10.01
N LEU A 346 -6.56 -21.35 -9.40
CA LEU A 346 -7.26 -21.03 -8.16
C LEU A 346 -8.05 -19.73 -8.31
N PRO A 347 -9.26 -19.65 -7.75
CA PRO A 347 -9.96 -18.39 -7.54
C PRO A 347 -9.11 -17.41 -6.71
N PHE A 348 -9.22 -16.11 -6.99
CA PHE A 348 -8.45 -15.07 -6.30
C PHE A 348 -8.68 -15.05 -4.79
N ASP A 349 -9.92 -15.22 -4.34
CA ASP A 349 -10.28 -15.23 -2.94
C ASP A 349 -9.66 -16.40 -2.18
N GLU A 350 -9.54 -17.56 -2.81
CA GLU A 350 -8.81 -18.71 -2.23
C GLU A 350 -7.30 -18.48 -2.25
N TRP A 351 -6.74 -18.10 -3.40
CA TRP A 351 -5.30 -17.89 -3.59
C TRP A 351 -4.73 -16.79 -2.68
N SER A 352 -5.48 -15.70 -2.50
CA SER A 352 -5.07 -14.56 -1.67
C SER A 352 -5.09 -14.83 -0.17
N VAL A 353 -5.68 -15.94 0.28
CA VAL A 353 -5.68 -16.33 1.70
C VAL A 353 -4.64 -17.42 1.96
N ILE A 354 -4.48 -18.38 1.03
CA ILE A 354 -3.50 -19.47 1.19
C ILE A 354 -2.07 -18.95 1.24
N ASN A 355 -1.74 -17.96 0.42
CA ASN A 355 -0.40 -17.37 0.43
C ASN A 355 -0.07 -16.57 1.70
N ASP A 356 -1.06 -16.34 2.58
CA ASP A 356 -0.87 -15.62 3.84
C ASP A 356 -0.47 -16.56 4.97
N GLU A 357 -0.64 -17.88 4.82
CA GLU A 357 -0.35 -18.87 5.85
C GLU A 357 1.10 -19.39 5.81
N GLU A 358 1.91 -18.99 4.81
CA GLU A 358 3.30 -19.45 4.65
C GLU A 358 4.37 -18.52 5.29
N GLU A 359 3.96 -17.44 5.97
CA GLU A 359 4.80 -16.61 6.87
C GLU A 359 4.62 -17.00 8.35
#